data_AF-A0A5C8ME48-F1
#
_entry.id   AF-A0A5C8ME48-F1
#
_cell.length_a   1.000
_cell.length_b   1.000
_cell.length_c   1.000
_cell.angle_alpha   90.00
_cell.angle_beta   90.00
_cell.angle_gamma   90.00
#
_symmetry.space_group_name_H-M   'P 1'
#
loop_
_entity.id
_entity.type
_entity.pdbx_description
1 polymer ?
#
loop_
_entity_poly.entity_id
_entity_poly.type
_entity_poly.pdbx_seq_one_letter_code
_entity_poly.pdbx_strand_id
1 'polypeptide(L)' 'MLNVEVQGTKIVLTEISDQWGEECHTFIGRPAMMHWAKERFPKESFQGTEEEWEAIMEAFKQV' A
#
# COMPACT_ATOMS: atom_id res chain seq x y z
N MET A 1 5.86 -8.54 -4.82
CA MET A 1 5.74 -7.35 -5.70
C MET A 1 4.42 -6.67 -5.40
N LEU A 2 4.39 -5.34 -5.33
CA LEU A 2 3.14 -4.58 -5.15
C LEU A 2 2.81 -3.85 -6.45
N ASN A 3 1.60 -4.04 -6.95
CA ASN A 3 1.08 -3.30 -8.10
C ASN A 3 -0.09 -2.43 -7.64
N VAL A 4 -0.19 -1.19 -8.12
CA VAL A 4 -1.29 -0.30 -7.78
C VAL A 4 -1.87 0.27 -9.07
N GLU A 5 -3.17 0.07 -9.27
CA GLU A 5 -3.90 0.50 -10.45
C GLU A 5 -5.07 1.41 -10.06
N VAL A 6 -5.21 2.55 -10.74
CA VAL A 6 -6.30 3.50 -10.51
C VAL A 6 -7.40 3.28 -11.56
N GLN A 7 -8.58 2.88 -11.10
CA GLN A 7 -9.77 2.65 -11.93
C GLN A 7 -10.86 3.67 -11.58
N GLY A 8 -10.70 4.89 -12.10
CA GLY A 8 -11.61 6.01 -11.83
C GLY A 8 -11.60 6.40 -10.36
N THR A 9 -12.67 6.11 -9.63
CA THR A 9 -12.75 6.40 -8.17
C THR A 9 -12.15 5.28 -7.31
N LYS A 10 -11.91 4.10 -7.90
CA LYS A 10 -11.37 2.94 -7.18
C LYS A 10 -9.87 2.84 -7.39
N ILE A 11 -9.17 2.30 -6.40
CA ILE A 11 -7.76 1.95 -6.49
C ILE A 11 -7.64 0.47 -6.16
N VAL A 12 -7.01 -0.30 -7.04
CA VAL A 12 -6.78 -1.73 -6.87
C VAL A 12 -5.31 -1.95 -6.59
N LEU A 13 -4.99 -2.52 -5.44
CA LEU A 13 -3.64 -2.90 -5.04
C LEU A 13 -3.51 -4.42 -5.10
N THR A 14 -2.52 -4.92 -5.81
CA THR A 14 -2.22 -6.35 -5.92
C THR A 14 -0.88 -6.63 -5.28
N GLU A 15 -0.88 -7.41 -4.20
CA GLU A 15 0.32 -7.98 -3.59
C GLU A 15 0.57 -9.36 -4.20
N ILE A 16 1.64 -9.47 -4.99
CA ILE A 16 2.07 -10.73 -5.60
C ILE A 16 3.19 -11.30 -4.73
N SER A 17 2.88 -12.38 -4.01
CA SER A 17 3.83 -13.10 -3.16
C SER A 17 4.12 -14.48 -3.76
N ASP A 18 5.40 -14.81 -3.89
CA ASP A 18 5.85 -16.08 -4.48
C ASP A 18 5.41 -17.31 -3.65
N GLN A 19 5.15 -17.12 -2.37
CA GLN A 19 4.78 -18.18 -1.43
C GLN A 19 3.26 -18.31 -1.19
N TRP A 20 2.48 -17.26 -1.47
CA TRP A 20 1.06 -17.18 -1.07
C TRP A 20 0.11 -16.79 -2.21
N GLY A 21 0.64 -16.51 -3.41
CA GLY A 21 -0.16 -16.10 -4.56
C GLY A 21 -0.41 -14.59 -4.60
N GLU A 22 -1.51 -14.21 -5.24
CA GLU A 22 -1.89 -12.81 -5.46
C GLU A 22 -3.01 -12.41 -4.51
N GLU A 23 -2.79 -11.36 -3.71
CA GLU A 23 -3.81 -10.74 -2.86
C GLU A 23 -4.22 -9.38 -3.43
N CYS A 24 -5.51 -9.19 -3.69
CA CYS A 24 -6.05 -7.96 -4.26
C CYS A 24 -6.88 -7.18 -3.24
N HIS A 25 -6.51 -5.92 -3.01
CA HIS A 25 -7.20 -4.96 -2.16
C HIS A 25 -7.83 -3.87 -3.02
N THR A 26 -9.14 -3.62 -2.85
CA THR A 26 -9.82 -2.53 -3.57
C THR A 26 -10.21 -1.42 -2.60
N PHE A 27 -9.75 -0.21 -2.90
CA PHE A 27 -9.99 0.99 -2.11
C PHE A 27 -10.89 1.96 -2.85
N ILE A 28 -11.73 2.70 -2.10
CA ILE A 28 -12.49 3.83 -2.64
C ILE A 28 -11.68 5.10 -2.40
N GLY A 29 -10.93 5.51 -3.41
CA GLY A 29 -10.05 6.67 -3.37
C GLY A 29 -8.77 6.48 -2.53
N ARG A 30 -7.89 7.49 -2.63
CA ARG A 30 -6.59 7.54 -1.97
C ARG A 30 -6.65 7.46 -0.44
N PRO A 31 -7.62 8.10 0.27
CA PRO A 31 -7.67 8.05 1.73
C PRO A 31 -7.83 6.64 2.29
N ALA A 32 -8.65 5.81 1.63
CA ALA A 32 -8.88 4.42 2.04
C ALA A 32 -7.62 3.57 1.85
N MET A 33 -6.93 3.71 0.72
CA MET A 33 -5.64 3.06 0.49
C MET A 33 -4.59 3.50 1.51
N MET A 34 -4.55 4.79 1.82
CA MET A 34 -3.60 5.33 2.80
C MET A 34 -3.86 4.85 4.23
N HIS A 35 -5.13 4.64 4.59
CA HIS A 35 -5.46 4.02 5.87
C HIS A 35 -4.91 2.60 5.93
N TRP A 36 -5.19 1.79 4.91
CA TRP A 36 -4.67 0.42 4.81
C TRP A 36 -3.15 0.37 4.84
N ALA A 37 -2.46 1.25 4.11
CA ALA A 37 -0.98 1.28 4.09
C ALA A 37 -0.40 1.53 5.49
N LYS A 38 -1.02 2.42 6.28
CA LYS A 38 -0.61 2.67 7.68
C LYS A 38 -0.87 1.48 8.60
N GLU A 39 -1.96 0.75 8.39
CA GLU A 39 -2.26 -0.46 9.16
C GLU A 39 -1.33 -1.62 8.77
N ARG A 40 -0.98 -1.73 7.49
CA ARG A 40 -0.09 -2.77 6.94
C ARG A 40 1.38 -2.54 7.35
N PHE A 41 1.78 -1.28 7.39
CA PHE A 41 3.12 -0.83 7.78
C PHE A 41 2.99 0.10 8.99
N PRO A 42 2.65 -0.43 10.18
CA PRO A 42 2.53 0.40 11.38
C PRO A 42 3.91 0.92 11.77
N LYS A 43 4.02 2.23 11.98
CA LYS A 43 5.31 2.91 12.27
C LYS A 43 6.06 2.28 13.45
N GLU A 44 5.32 1.83 14.46
CA GLU A 44 5.84 1.19 15.67
C GLU A 44 6.45 -0.21 15.45
N SER A 45 6.00 -0.95 14.43
CA SER A 45 6.53 -2.30 14.11
C SER A 45 7.24 -2.35 12.77
N PHE A 46 7.50 -1.18 12.16
CA PHE A 46 8.25 -1.09 10.93
C PHE A 46 9.73 -1.40 11.22
N GLN A 47 10.27 -2.42 10.56
CA GLN A 47 11.64 -2.89 10.83
C GLN A 47 12.73 -2.05 10.13
N GLY A 48 12.35 -1.13 9.26
CA GLY A 48 13.26 -0.19 8.59
C GLY A 48 13.39 1.14 9.34
N THR A 49 14.05 2.09 8.70
CA THR A 49 14.19 3.46 9.21
C THR A 49 12.89 4.26 9.05
N GLU A 50 12.77 5.35 9.82
CA GLU A 50 11.66 6.29 9.67
C GLU A 50 11.60 6.89 8.25
N GLU A 51 12.76 7.19 7.67
CA GLU A 51 12.88 7.71 6.30
C GLU A 51 12.37 6.71 5.25
N GLU A 52 12.66 5.42 5.41
CA GLU A 52 12.13 4.37 4.53
C GLU A 52 10.61 4.25 4.65
N TRP A 53 10.09 4.32 5.88
CA TRP A 53 8.65 4.32 6.10
C TRP A 53 7.98 5.52 5.43
N GLU A 54 8.57 6.71 5.57
CA GLU A 54 8.07 7.93 4.92
C GLU A 54 8.12 7.82 3.40
N ALA A 55 9.20 7.28 2.83
CA ALA A 55 9.32 7.05 1.40
C ALA A 55 8.24 6.08 0.87
N ILE A 56 7.94 5.01 1.61
CA ILE A 56 6.86 4.07 1.27
C ILE A 56 5.50 4.80 1.28
N MET A 57 5.23 5.55 2.36
CA MET A 57 3.98 6.30 2.47
C MET A 57 3.85 7.38 1.40
N GLU A 58 4.94 8.03 1.03
CA GLU A 58 4.96 9.01 -0.04
C GLU A 58 4.71 8.37 -1.41
N ALA A 59 5.31 7.21 -1.68
CA ALA A 59 5.03 6.45 -2.90
C ALA A 59 3.53 6.15 -3.06
N PHE A 60 2.86 5.71 -1.98
CA PHE A 60 1.40 5.52 -2.00
C PHE A 60 0.60 6.81 -2.21
N LYS A 61 1.10 7.98 -1.79
CA LYS A 61 0.41 9.27 -2.02
C LYS A 61 0.52 9.74 -3.47
N GLN A 62 1.59 9.36 -4.17
CA GLN A 62 1.87 9.80 -5.53
C GLN A 62 1.08 9.03 -6.60
N VAL A 63 0.48 7.88 -6.25
CA VAL A 63 -0.44 7.10 -7.12
C VAL A 63 -1.74 7.83 -7.39
#